data_AF-A0A530YQD3-F1
#
_entry.id   AF-A0A530YQD3-F1
#
_cell.length_a   1.000
_cell.length_b   1.000
_cell.length_c   1.000
_cell.angle_alpha   90.00
_cell.angle_beta   90.00
_cell.angle_gamma   90.00
#
_symmetry.space_group_name_H-M   'P 1'
#
loop_
_entity.id
_entity.type
_entity.pdbx_description
1 polymer ?
#
loop_
_entity_poly.entity_id
_entity_poly.type
_entity_poly.pdbx_seq_one_letter_code
_entity_poly.pdbx_strand_id
1 'polypeptide(L)'
;GNAFVARDRAYRDSCGNEGFSALVLGTQDADADHACYVEAGLSAGDMLSFSRAFTDAAGKTDTASFKLAFASGTGATDAFLFACERINAPKVDRGALQVHANGANGIVEVVAVSTEPAEQRRLISIATRSPATGQGSTTAFDLPNATLTLLDPVAFETRFGIPAGAPSELRFAAIVFSVRSADTVARLLAASSVEHDIRGDDIVVRPASGQGAAFVFQEKA
;
A
#
# COMPACT_ATOMS: atom_id res chain seq x y z
N GLY A 1 -19.64 6.29 -11.31
CA GLY A 1 -19.30 5.96 -9.90
C GLY A 1 -18.40 7.05 -9.35
N ASN A 2 -18.11 7.06 -8.05
CA ASN A 2 -17.11 7.98 -7.49
C ASN A 2 -15.67 7.63 -7.97
N ALA A 3 -14.71 8.51 -7.70
CA ALA A 3 -13.31 8.33 -8.12
C ALA A 3 -12.72 7.00 -7.65
N PHE A 4 -13.00 6.58 -6.41
CA PHE A 4 -12.55 5.31 -5.86
C PHE A 4 -13.01 4.11 -6.72
N VAL A 5 -14.31 4.03 -7.00
CA VAL A 5 -14.90 2.91 -7.79
C VAL A 5 -14.46 2.95 -9.25
N ALA A 6 -14.31 4.14 -9.83
CA ALA A 6 -13.86 4.29 -11.21
C ALA A 6 -12.41 3.82 -11.37
N ARG A 7 -11.53 4.18 -10.43
CA ARG A 7 -10.12 3.79 -10.41
C ARG A 7 -9.93 2.30 -10.15
N ASP A 8 -10.64 1.76 -9.17
CA ASP A 8 -10.65 0.32 -8.90
C ASP A 8 -11.11 -0.50 -10.12
N ARG A 9 -12.13 -0.01 -10.84
CA ARG A 9 -12.55 -0.63 -12.10
C ARG A 9 -11.45 -0.56 -13.17
N ALA A 10 -10.82 0.60 -13.35
CA ALA A 10 -9.73 0.74 -14.32
C ALA A 10 -8.58 -0.23 -14.06
N TYR A 11 -8.18 -0.40 -12.78
CA TYR A 11 -7.21 -1.42 -12.40
C TYR A 11 -7.67 -2.82 -12.76
N ARG A 12 -8.92 -3.18 -12.44
CA ARG A 12 -9.42 -4.53 -12.71
C ARG A 12 -9.52 -4.84 -14.20
N ASP A 13 -9.86 -3.85 -15.00
CA ASP A 13 -9.92 -3.97 -16.45
C ASP A 13 -8.52 -4.18 -17.07
N SER A 14 -7.45 -3.65 -16.47
CA SER A 14 -6.08 -3.78 -16.97
C SER A 14 -5.27 -4.93 -16.34
N CYS A 15 -5.46 -5.17 -15.04
CA CYS A 15 -4.63 -6.05 -14.22
C CYS A 15 -5.35 -7.32 -13.72
N GLY A 16 -6.69 -7.39 -13.87
CA GLY A 16 -7.51 -8.49 -13.39
C GLY A 16 -8.20 -8.20 -12.05
N ASN A 17 -9.08 -9.13 -11.61
CA ASN A 17 -10.03 -8.87 -10.52
C ASN A 17 -9.42 -8.64 -9.14
N GLU A 18 -8.21 -9.13 -8.91
CA GLU A 18 -7.56 -9.17 -7.61
C GLU A 18 -6.21 -8.46 -7.72
N GLY A 19 -5.81 -7.72 -6.69
CA GLY A 19 -4.50 -7.08 -6.65
C GLY A 19 -4.40 -5.82 -5.80
N PHE A 20 -3.29 -5.09 -5.97
CA PHE A 20 -2.90 -3.97 -5.12
C PHE A 20 -3.08 -2.63 -5.88
N SER A 21 -4.33 -2.23 -6.07
CA SER A 21 -4.72 -1.07 -6.90
C SER A 21 -4.43 0.29 -6.27
N ALA A 22 -4.35 0.37 -4.93
CA ALA A 22 -4.21 1.65 -4.25
C ALA A 22 -3.40 1.60 -2.96
N LEU A 23 -2.66 2.67 -2.69
CA LEU A 23 -2.04 2.94 -1.39
C LEU A 23 -2.76 4.09 -0.69
N VAL A 24 -3.15 3.85 0.56
CA VAL A 24 -3.85 4.83 1.40
C VAL A 24 -2.87 5.53 2.34
N LEU A 25 -2.92 6.85 2.36
CA LEU A 25 -2.12 7.69 3.25
C LEU A 25 -3.03 8.32 4.31
N GLY A 26 -2.73 8.14 5.59
CA GLY A 26 -3.50 8.79 6.65
C GLY A 26 -3.18 10.29 6.70
N THR A 27 -4.22 11.13 6.77
CA THR A 27 -4.07 12.59 6.88
C THR A 27 -4.96 13.17 7.97
N GLN A 28 -4.64 14.39 8.38
CA GLN A 28 -5.48 15.21 9.26
C GLN A 28 -6.29 16.26 8.49
N ASP A 29 -5.99 16.48 7.21
CA ASP A 29 -6.63 17.51 6.38
C ASP A 29 -6.65 17.07 4.91
N ALA A 30 -7.73 16.37 4.53
CA ALA A 30 -7.89 15.90 3.16
C ALA A 30 -8.17 17.05 2.17
N ASP A 31 -8.68 18.21 2.62
CA ASP A 31 -8.88 19.38 1.74
C ASP A 31 -7.54 19.96 1.30
N ALA A 32 -6.60 20.11 2.23
CA ALA A 32 -5.24 20.55 1.92
C ALA A 32 -4.51 19.57 0.98
N ASP A 33 -4.69 18.25 1.18
CA ASP A 33 -4.16 17.24 0.27
C ASP A 33 -4.76 17.40 -1.14
N HIS A 34 -6.08 17.53 -1.25
CA HIS A 34 -6.73 17.70 -2.55
C HIS A 34 -6.29 18.98 -3.26
N ALA A 35 -6.22 20.11 -2.56
CA ALA A 35 -5.75 21.37 -3.12
C ALA A 35 -4.33 21.25 -3.67
N CYS A 36 -3.44 20.59 -2.92
CA CYS A 36 -2.07 20.32 -3.36
C CYS A 36 -2.04 19.42 -4.62
N TYR A 37 -2.88 18.38 -4.67
CA TYR A 37 -2.96 17.50 -5.84
C TYR A 37 -3.50 18.23 -7.08
N VAL A 38 -4.47 19.13 -6.91
CA VAL A 38 -5.00 19.97 -8.00
C VAL A 38 -3.94 20.94 -8.52
N GLU A 39 -3.28 21.67 -7.62
CA GLU A 39 -2.21 22.61 -7.98
C GLU A 39 -1.05 21.90 -8.70
N ALA A 40 -0.73 20.68 -8.28
CA ALA A 40 0.30 19.86 -8.91
C ALA A 40 -0.14 19.19 -10.22
N GLY A 41 -1.41 19.28 -10.63
CA GLY A 41 -1.94 18.57 -11.80
C GLY A 41 -2.00 17.04 -11.63
N LEU A 42 -2.06 16.55 -10.39
CA LEU A 42 -2.06 15.13 -10.02
C LEU A 42 -3.42 14.65 -9.48
N SER A 43 -4.40 15.55 -9.35
CA SER A 43 -5.74 15.20 -8.85
C SER A 43 -6.37 14.10 -9.70
N ALA A 44 -6.76 13.02 -9.04
CA ALA A 44 -7.26 11.81 -9.68
C ALA A 44 -8.79 11.69 -9.71
N GLY A 45 -9.50 12.77 -9.33
CA GLY A 45 -10.95 12.87 -9.33
C GLY A 45 -11.49 13.69 -8.17
N ASP A 46 -12.81 13.82 -8.10
CA ASP A 46 -13.49 14.53 -7.02
C ASP A 46 -13.23 13.88 -5.66
N MET A 47 -13.14 14.71 -4.62
CA MET A 47 -13.08 14.24 -3.24
C MET A 47 -14.29 13.38 -2.88
N LEU A 48 -14.11 12.41 -2.00
CA LEU A 48 -15.18 11.53 -1.54
C LEU A 48 -15.36 11.61 -0.02
N SER A 49 -16.54 12.00 0.43
CA SER A 49 -16.93 11.89 1.84
C SER A 49 -17.99 10.82 2.02
N PHE A 50 -17.83 9.94 3.00
CA PHE A 50 -18.80 8.90 3.29
C PHE A 50 -18.79 8.48 4.76
N SER A 51 -19.90 7.88 5.19
CA SER A 51 -20.06 7.32 6.53
C SER A 51 -20.59 5.91 6.46
N ARG A 52 -20.22 5.07 7.42
CA ARG A 52 -20.77 3.73 7.60
C ARG A 52 -20.97 3.41 9.07
N ALA A 53 -22.03 2.66 9.36
CA ALA A 53 -22.20 2.07 10.67
C ALA A 53 -21.03 1.12 10.97
N PHE A 54 -20.57 1.16 12.21
CA PHE A 54 -19.57 0.27 12.77
C PHE A 54 -20.13 -0.34 14.03
N THR A 55 -20.10 -1.66 14.15
CA THR A 55 -20.56 -2.37 15.35
C THR A 55 -19.36 -3.07 15.97
N ASP A 56 -19.10 -2.81 17.25
CA ASP A 56 -18.00 -3.44 17.98
C ASP A 56 -18.35 -4.87 18.46
N ALA A 57 -17.38 -5.55 19.06
CA ALA A 57 -17.56 -6.90 19.58
C ALA A 57 -18.59 -7.00 20.72
N ALA A 58 -18.92 -5.88 21.38
CA ALA A 58 -19.94 -5.80 22.42
C ALA A 58 -21.34 -5.50 21.85
N GLY A 59 -21.48 -5.36 20.52
CA GLY A 59 -22.73 -5.05 19.85
C GLY A 59 -23.09 -3.56 19.84
N LYS A 60 -22.19 -2.68 20.27
CA LYS A 60 -22.42 -1.23 20.25
C LYS A 60 -22.18 -0.70 18.85
N THR A 61 -23.17 0.01 18.30
CA THR A 61 -23.08 0.67 17.00
C THR A 61 -22.67 2.14 17.13
N ASP A 62 -21.73 2.57 16.32
CA ASP A 62 -21.30 3.96 16.13
C ASP A 62 -21.15 4.25 14.63
N THR A 63 -20.96 5.50 14.24
CA THR A 63 -20.81 5.90 12.82
C THR A 63 -19.37 6.30 12.53
N ALA A 64 -18.68 5.55 11.67
CA ALA A 64 -17.37 5.96 11.16
C ALA A 64 -17.52 6.84 9.92
N SER A 65 -16.82 7.97 9.88
CA SER A 65 -16.89 8.95 8.78
C SER A 65 -15.49 9.27 8.24
N PHE A 66 -15.38 9.37 6.92
CA PHE A 66 -14.11 9.52 6.20
C PHE A 66 -14.23 10.56 5.10
N LYS A 67 -13.11 11.22 4.79
CA LYS A 67 -12.94 12.12 3.66
C LYS A 67 -11.67 11.77 2.89
N LEU A 68 -11.79 11.60 1.58
CA LEU A 68 -10.73 11.11 0.72
C LEU A 68 -10.34 12.15 -0.34
N ALA A 69 -9.05 12.25 -0.61
CA ALA A 69 -8.47 13.02 -1.72
C ALA A 69 -7.57 12.11 -2.58
N PHE A 70 -7.73 12.13 -3.90
CA PHE A 70 -7.12 11.15 -4.80
C PHE A 70 -5.96 11.75 -5.61
N ALA A 71 -4.88 11.00 -5.77
CA ALA A 71 -3.70 11.36 -6.56
C ALA A 71 -3.28 10.24 -7.53
N SER A 72 -2.89 10.61 -8.75
CA SER A 72 -2.41 9.67 -9.78
C SER A 72 -1.42 10.35 -10.72
N GLY A 73 -0.49 9.57 -11.25
CA GLY A 73 0.41 10.00 -12.31
C GLY A 73 -0.32 10.16 -13.65
N THR A 74 0.24 10.97 -14.54
CA THR A 74 -0.20 11.11 -15.93
C THR A 74 0.21 9.87 -16.72
N GLY A 75 -0.71 8.92 -16.90
CA GLY A 75 -0.47 7.64 -17.60
C GLY A 75 -0.60 6.40 -16.70
N ALA A 76 -0.43 6.58 -15.38
CA ALA A 76 -0.65 5.55 -14.37
C ALA A 76 -2.15 5.23 -14.27
N THR A 77 -2.58 4.28 -15.10
CA THR A 77 -3.97 3.82 -15.17
C THR A 77 -4.25 2.68 -14.18
N ASP A 78 -3.20 1.99 -13.73
CA ASP A 78 -3.30 0.77 -12.93
C ASP A 78 -3.30 1.06 -11.42
N ALA A 79 -2.38 1.89 -10.92
CA ALA A 79 -2.25 2.15 -9.48
C ALA A 79 -2.43 3.63 -9.13
N PHE A 80 -2.99 3.91 -7.95
CA PHE A 80 -3.17 5.28 -7.47
C PHE A 80 -2.92 5.42 -5.96
N LEU A 81 -2.74 6.65 -5.50
CA LEU A 81 -2.66 6.97 -4.08
C LEU A 81 -3.87 7.79 -3.65
N PHE A 82 -4.26 7.70 -2.39
CA PHE A 82 -5.22 8.66 -1.85
C PHE A 82 -4.98 8.93 -0.37
N ALA A 83 -5.17 10.20 0.00
CA ALA A 83 -5.19 10.63 1.38
C ALA A 83 -6.56 10.32 2.00
N CYS A 84 -6.57 9.88 3.26
CA CYS A 84 -7.76 9.52 4.01
C CYS A 84 -7.76 10.20 5.38
N GLU A 85 -8.66 11.17 5.53
CA GLU A 85 -8.96 11.81 6.79
C GLU A 85 -10.07 11.04 7.50
N ARG A 86 -9.84 10.72 8.78
CA ARG A 86 -10.84 10.06 9.64
C ARG A 86 -11.62 11.12 10.41
N ILE A 87 -12.67 11.67 9.80
CA ILE A 87 -13.52 12.72 10.40
C ILE A 87 -14.15 12.22 11.72
N ASN A 88 -14.65 10.99 11.72
CA ASN A 88 -15.08 10.31 12.94
C ASN A 88 -14.53 8.89 12.98
N ALA A 89 -13.67 8.62 13.94
CA ALA A 89 -13.14 7.30 14.22
C ALA A 89 -13.68 6.82 15.57
N PRO A 90 -14.67 5.91 15.59
CA PRO A 90 -15.17 5.33 16.83
C PRO A 90 -14.05 4.79 17.71
N LYS A 91 -14.07 5.14 19.00
CA LYS A 91 -13.14 4.62 20.01
C LYS A 91 -13.57 3.21 20.38
N VAL A 92 -13.04 2.23 19.65
CA VAL A 92 -13.37 0.82 19.79
C VAL A 92 -12.09 0.03 19.97
N ASP A 93 -12.14 -1.00 20.80
CA ASP A 93 -11.03 -1.93 20.92
C ASP A 93 -10.91 -2.75 19.62
N ARG A 94 -9.73 -2.71 19.02
CA ARG A 94 -9.37 -3.46 17.81
C ARG A 94 -8.26 -4.47 18.09
N GLY A 95 -7.85 -4.63 19.35
CA GLY A 95 -6.71 -5.47 19.74
C GLY A 95 -6.84 -6.89 19.18
N ALA A 96 -8.03 -7.50 19.29
CA ALA A 96 -8.28 -8.83 18.74
C ALA A 96 -8.08 -8.92 17.21
N LEU A 97 -8.36 -7.84 16.45
CA LEU A 97 -8.16 -7.78 14.99
C LEU A 97 -6.69 -7.56 14.59
N GLN A 98 -5.84 -7.16 15.54
CA GLN A 98 -4.42 -6.86 15.35
C GLN A 98 -3.51 -8.01 15.80
N VAL A 99 -4.06 -9.06 16.42
CA VAL A 99 -3.30 -10.23 16.84
C VAL A 99 -3.37 -11.29 15.73
N HIS A 100 -2.25 -11.47 15.05
CA HIS A 100 -2.12 -12.42 13.96
C HIS A 100 -1.27 -13.63 14.38
N ALA A 101 -1.64 -14.83 13.91
CA ALA A 101 -0.90 -16.07 14.21
C ALA A 101 0.54 -16.06 13.64
N ASN A 102 0.76 -15.35 12.53
CA ASN A 102 2.09 -15.11 11.96
C ASN A 102 2.90 -14.09 12.77
N GLY A 103 2.32 -13.44 13.78
CA GLY A 103 3.00 -12.46 14.62
C GLY A 103 3.28 -11.11 13.93
N ALA A 104 2.68 -10.85 12.76
CA ALA A 104 2.76 -9.54 12.11
C ALA A 104 2.15 -8.47 13.03
N ASN A 105 2.80 -7.31 13.13
CA ASN A 105 2.36 -6.23 14.03
C ASN A 105 2.39 -4.84 13.38
N GLY A 106 2.85 -4.73 12.13
CA GLY A 106 2.91 -3.47 11.41
C GLY A 106 3.32 -3.66 9.96
N ILE A 107 3.04 -2.65 9.13
CA ILE A 107 3.64 -2.49 7.81
C ILE A 107 4.84 -1.57 8.00
N VAL A 108 6.03 -2.03 7.63
CA VAL A 108 7.27 -1.24 7.70
C VAL A 108 7.69 -0.71 6.34
N GLU A 109 7.26 -1.36 5.26
CA GLU A 109 7.55 -0.89 3.91
C GLU A 109 6.45 -1.29 2.93
N VAL A 110 6.16 -0.40 1.98
CA VAL A 110 5.41 -0.72 0.76
C VAL A 110 6.36 -0.50 -0.41
N VAL A 111 6.42 -1.46 -1.34
CA VAL A 111 7.29 -1.37 -2.50
C VAL A 111 6.46 -1.15 -3.76
N ALA A 112 6.76 -0.05 -4.44
CA ALA A 112 6.29 0.26 -5.77
C ALA A 112 7.38 -0.06 -6.81
N VAL A 113 6.95 -0.48 -8.00
CA VAL A 113 7.79 -0.74 -9.16
C VAL A 113 7.34 0.15 -10.30
N SER A 114 8.29 0.73 -11.02
CA SER A 114 8.03 1.57 -12.19
C SER A 114 9.12 1.37 -13.24
N THR A 115 8.72 1.30 -14.52
CA THR A 115 9.68 1.43 -15.64
C THR A 115 10.11 2.88 -15.88
N GLU A 116 9.39 3.85 -15.29
CA GLU A 116 9.64 5.28 -15.38
C GLU A 116 9.78 5.91 -13.98
N PRO A 117 10.74 5.46 -13.15
CA PRO A 117 10.81 5.83 -11.74
C PRO A 117 10.98 7.35 -11.53
N ALA A 118 11.67 8.04 -12.45
CA ALA A 118 11.85 9.49 -12.37
C ALA A 118 10.52 10.27 -12.39
N GLU A 119 9.55 9.85 -13.21
CA GLU A 119 8.23 10.48 -13.30
C GLU A 119 7.38 10.20 -12.05
N GLN A 120 7.45 8.97 -11.54
CA GLN A 120 6.69 8.59 -10.33
C GLN A 120 7.22 9.24 -9.06
N ARG A 121 8.48 9.68 -9.04
CA ARG A 121 9.05 10.39 -7.88
C ARG A 121 8.25 11.64 -7.54
N ARG A 122 7.80 12.39 -8.54
CA ARG A 122 7.01 13.61 -8.33
C ARG A 122 5.65 13.28 -7.71
N LEU A 123 4.94 12.30 -8.29
CA LEU A 123 3.65 11.83 -7.77
C LEU A 123 3.76 11.41 -6.31
N ILE A 124 4.70 10.50 -6.02
CA ILE A 124 4.84 9.92 -4.69
C ILE A 124 5.25 10.98 -3.68
N SER A 125 6.24 11.82 -4.00
CA SER A 125 6.71 12.90 -3.11
C SER A 125 5.57 13.83 -2.68
N ILE A 126 4.73 14.23 -3.64
CA ILE A 126 3.59 15.11 -3.39
C ILE A 126 2.51 14.38 -2.59
N ALA A 127 2.17 13.15 -2.98
CA ALA A 127 1.16 12.35 -2.28
C ALA A 127 1.53 12.09 -0.82
N THR A 128 2.80 11.76 -0.55
CA THR A 128 3.31 11.42 0.78
C THR A 128 3.76 12.63 1.60
N ARG A 129 3.84 13.82 0.99
CA ARG A 129 4.47 15.03 1.56
C ARG A 129 5.88 14.75 2.10
N SER A 130 6.62 13.89 1.41
CA SER A 130 7.93 13.39 1.86
C SER A 130 8.93 13.50 0.71
N PRO A 131 10.13 14.08 0.94
CA PRO A 131 11.12 14.20 -0.11
C PRO A 131 11.66 12.83 -0.52
N ALA A 132 11.87 12.66 -1.83
CA ALA A 132 12.56 11.50 -2.36
C ALA A 132 14.02 11.44 -1.86
N THR A 133 14.40 10.34 -1.22
CA THR A 133 15.79 10.04 -0.86
C THR A 133 16.32 8.89 -1.72
N GLY A 134 17.63 8.87 -1.98
CA GLY A 134 18.23 7.92 -2.93
C GLY A 134 18.20 8.37 -4.39
N GLN A 135 18.94 7.66 -5.24
CA GLN A 135 19.09 7.91 -6.68
C GLN A 135 19.25 6.59 -7.44
N GLY A 136 19.02 6.61 -8.75
CA GLY A 136 19.16 5.44 -9.61
C GLY A 136 17.99 4.47 -9.47
N SER A 137 18.28 3.21 -9.17
CA SER A 137 17.32 2.10 -9.17
C SER A 137 16.46 1.99 -7.91
N THR A 138 16.70 2.85 -6.92
CA THR A 138 15.95 2.86 -5.65
C THR A 138 15.73 4.29 -5.19
N THR A 139 14.48 4.63 -4.90
CA THR A 139 14.09 5.86 -4.21
C THR A 139 13.22 5.51 -3.01
N ALA A 140 13.46 6.13 -1.86
CA ALA A 140 12.66 5.96 -0.65
C ALA A 140 11.93 7.24 -0.26
N PHE A 141 10.76 7.08 0.34
CA PHE A 141 9.91 8.14 0.88
C PHE A 141 9.54 7.77 2.32
N ASP A 142 10.00 8.57 3.27
CA ASP A 142 9.75 8.31 4.70
C ASP A 142 8.31 8.69 5.05
N LEU A 143 7.57 7.74 5.62
CA LEU A 143 6.25 7.94 6.20
C LEU A 143 6.35 7.84 7.74
N PRO A 144 5.38 8.36 8.50
CA PRO A 144 5.44 8.33 9.97
C PRO A 144 5.58 6.94 10.59
N ASN A 145 5.15 5.89 9.90
CA ASN A 145 5.11 4.52 10.41
C ASN A 145 5.70 3.47 9.46
N ALA A 146 6.23 3.87 8.31
CA ALA A 146 6.71 2.97 7.25
C ALA A 146 7.60 3.72 6.25
N THR A 147 8.18 3.02 5.30
CA THR A 147 8.80 3.59 4.10
C THR A 147 8.01 3.20 2.86
N LEU A 148 7.81 4.12 1.92
CA LEU A 148 7.41 3.75 0.56
C LEU A 148 8.67 3.73 -0.31
N THR A 149 8.99 2.59 -0.90
CA THR A 149 10.17 2.42 -1.75
C THR A 149 9.74 2.25 -3.19
N LEU A 150 10.31 3.05 -4.09
CA LEU A 150 10.18 2.93 -5.53
C LEU A 150 11.42 2.26 -6.12
N LEU A 151 11.22 1.12 -6.77
CA LEU A 151 12.26 0.35 -7.46
C LEU A 151 12.02 0.36 -8.98
N ASP A 152 13.10 0.22 -9.74
CA ASP A 152 12.99 -0.28 -11.11
C ASP A 152 12.76 -1.82 -11.13
N PRO A 153 12.36 -2.41 -12.27
CA PRO A 153 12.10 -3.85 -12.36
C PRO A 153 13.28 -4.74 -11.97
N VAL A 154 14.51 -4.34 -12.34
CA VAL A 154 15.72 -5.14 -12.10
C VAL A 154 16.06 -5.15 -10.60
N ALA A 155 15.95 -4.01 -9.94
CA ALA A 155 16.15 -3.90 -8.50
C ALA A 155 15.09 -4.68 -7.72
N PHE A 156 13.83 -4.66 -8.15
CA PHE A 156 12.77 -5.47 -7.55
C PHE A 156 13.06 -6.97 -7.65
N GLU A 157 13.40 -7.46 -8.85
CA GLU A 157 13.72 -8.87 -9.10
C GLU A 157 14.95 -9.32 -8.30
N THR A 158 15.99 -8.47 -8.25
CA THR A 158 17.20 -8.74 -7.47
C THR A 158 16.88 -8.88 -5.98
N ARG A 159 16.07 -7.96 -5.45
CA ARG A 159 15.70 -7.93 -4.03
C ARG A 159 14.83 -9.12 -3.65
N PHE A 160 13.72 -9.35 -4.34
CA PHE A 160 12.71 -10.32 -3.93
C PHE A 160 12.78 -11.67 -4.64
N GLY A 161 13.56 -11.81 -5.72
CA GLY A 161 13.60 -13.04 -6.51
C GLY A 161 12.28 -13.34 -7.24
N ILE A 162 11.42 -12.34 -7.37
CA ILE A 162 10.10 -12.42 -8.02
C ILE A 162 10.13 -11.54 -9.26
N PRO A 163 9.67 -12.02 -10.43
CA PRO A 163 9.54 -11.20 -11.62
C PRO A 163 8.75 -9.91 -11.35
N ALA A 164 9.23 -8.78 -11.85
CA ALA A 164 8.53 -7.50 -11.67
C ALA A 164 7.16 -7.47 -12.37
N GLY A 165 6.93 -8.39 -13.31
CA GLY A 165 5.72 -8.51 -14.13
C GLY A 165 5.79 -7.66 -15.41
N ALA A 166 4.66 -7.47 -16.07
CA ALA A 166 4.60 -6.63 -17.28
C ALA A 166 5.02 -5.18 -16.97
N PRO A 167 5.64 -4.46 -17.93
CA PRO A 167 5.95 -3.03 -17.80
C PRO A 167 4.75 -2.24 -17.27
N SER A 168 5.00 -1.32 -16.34
CA SER A 168 3.96 -0.45 -15.77
C SER A 168 4.59 0.85 -15.34
N GLU A 169 3.85 1.94 -15.53
CA GLU A 169 4.23 3.24 -15.00
C GLU A 169 4.27 3.24 -13.48
N LEU A 170 3.36 2.51 -12.82
CA LEU A 170 3.35 2.35 -11.38
C LEU A 170 2.59 1.09 -10.98
N ARG A 171 3.25 0.20 -10.25
CA ARG A 171 2.65 -0.99 -9.64
C ARG A 171 3.07 -1.08 -8.18
N PHE A 172 2.12 -1.24 -7.25
CA PHE A 172 2.48 -1.70 -5.90
C PHE A 172 2.70 -3.21 -5.94
N ALA A 173 3.91 -3.66 -5.60
CA ALA A 173 4.38 -5.01 -5.88
C ALA A 173 4.74 -5.81 -4.62
N ALA A 174 4.99 -5.16 -3.48
CA ALA A 174 5.21 -5.86 -2.21
C ALA A 174 4.74 -5.05 -1.00
N ILE A 175 4.36 -5.77 0.06
CA ILE A 175 4.13 -5.25 1.40
C ILE A 175 5.08 -5.97 2.35
N VAL A 176 5.85 -5.20 3.12
CA VAL A 176 6.76 -5.73 4.14
C VAL A 176 6.15 -5.51 5.52
N PHE A 177 5.91 -6.62 6.22
CA PHE A 177 5.36 -6.66 7.56
C PHE A 177 6.47 -6.85 8.59
N SER A 178 6.43 -6.06 9.67
CA SER A 178 7.24 -6.37 10.86
C SER A 178 6.62 -7.53 11.62
N VAL A 179 7.47 -8.48 12.00
CA VAL A 179 7.12 -9.62 12.85
C VAL A 179 8.06 -9.71 14.05
N ARG A 180 7.61 -10.33 15.13
CA ARG A 180 8.43 -10.57 16.33
C ARG A 180 9.37 -11.79 16.22
N SER A 181 9.05 -12.71 15.31
CA SER A 181 9.76 -13.98 15.17
C SER A 181 9.64 -14.51 13.74
N ALA A 182 10.70 -14.45 12.95
CA ALA A 182 10.76 -15.04 11.62
C ALA A 182 10.52 -16.57 11.68
N ASP A 183 11.08 -17.23 12.69
CA ASP A 183 10.84 -18.65 12.97
C ASP A 183 9.36 -19.00 13.14
N THR A 184 8.59 -18.12 13.78
CA THR A 184 7.15 -18.33 13.97
C THR A 184 6.40 -18.23 12.65
N VAL A 185 6.76 -17.26 11.81
CA VAL A 185 6.22 -17.12 10.46
C VAL A 185 6.53 -18.35 9.62
N ALA A 186 7.80 -18.76 9.55
CA ALA A 186 8.25 -19.89 8.73
C ALA A 186 7.53 -21.18 9.09
N ARG A 187 7.40 -21.49 10.39
CA ARG A 187 6.64 -22.66 10.86
C ARG A 187 5.17 -22.60 10.45
N LEU A 188 4.53 -21.44 10.57
CA LEU A 188 3.13 -21.28 10.22
C LEU A 188 2.90 -21.45 8.72
N LEU A 189 3.75 -20.84 7.88
CA LEU A 189 3.68 -20.97 6.43
C LEU A 189 3.88 -22.43 6.00
N ALA A 190 4.88 -23.12 6.56
CA ALA A 190 5.12 -24.54 6.29
C ALA A 190 3.95 -25.42 6.72
N ALA A 191 3.42 -25.23 7.94
CA ALA A 191 2.24 -25.97 8.42
C ALA A 191 0.99 -25.73 7.57
N SER A 192 0.90 -24.56 6.92
CA SER A 192 -0.21 -24.17 6.04
C SER A 192 0.04 -24.49 4.56
N SER A 193 1.17 -25.14 4.23
CA SER A 193 1.59 -25.43 2.84
C SER A 193 1.67 -24.18 1.95
N VAL A 194 2.08 -23.04 2.52
CA VAL A 194 2.32 -21.80 1.77
C VAL A 194 3.79 -21.75 1.34
N GLU A 195 4.01 -21.76 0.03
CA GLU A 195 5.35 -21.61 -0.55
C GLU A 195 5.95 -20.25 -0.19
N HIS A 196 7.22 -20.28 0.23
CA HIS A 196 7.97 -19.09 0.60
C HIS A 196 9.46 -19.30 0.35
N ASP A 197 10.15 -18.19 0.10
CA ASP A 197 11.61 -18.14 -0.05
C ASP A 197 12.22 -17.38 1.13
N ILE A 198 13.42 -17.75 1.54
CA ILE A 198 14.23 -16.98 2.49
C ILE A 198 15.26 -16.19 1.69
N ARG A 199 15.29 -14.86 1.86
CA ARG A 199 16.21 -13.95 1.17
C ARG A 199 16.84 -12.98 2.16
N GLY A 200 18.07 -13.27 2.57
CA GLY A 200 18.69 -12.56 3.69
C GLY A 200 17.86 -12.80 4.96
N ASP A 201 17.44 -11.71 5.60
CA ASP A 201 16.61 -11.73 6.82
C ASP A 201 15.09 -11.70 6.54
N ASP A 202 14.70 -11.66 5.26
CA ASP A 202 13.31 -11.57 4.84
C ASP A 202 12.74 -12.95 4.46
N ILE A 203 11.51 -13.24 4.92
CA ILE A 203 10.69 -14.35 4.41
C ILE A 203 9.76 -13.79 3.34
N VAL A 204 9.91 -14.25 2.10
CA VAL A 204 9.18 -13.75 0.94
C VAL A 204 8.13 -14.77 0.49
N VAL A 205 6.86 -14.40 0.58
CA VAL A 205 5.73 -15.14 0.01
C VAL A 205 5.38 -14.51 -1.33
N ARG A 206 5.48 -15.31 -2.40
CA ARG A 206 5.14 -14.87 -3.75
C ARG A 206 3.64 -14.63 -3.87
N PRO A 207 3.21 -13.68 -4.72
CA PRO A 207 1.79 -13.53 -5.00
C PRO A 207 1.23 -14.84 -5.58
N ALA A 208 0.19 -15.40 -4.95
CA ALA A 208 -0.58 -16.49 -5.55
C ALA A 208 -1.34 -16.01 -6.81
N SER A 209 -1.92 -16.92 -7.59
CA SER A 209 -2.75 -16.52 -8.73
C SER A 209 -3.89 -15.59 -8.28
N GLY A 210 -3.92 -14.39 -8.85
CA GLY A 210 -4.83 -13.30 -8.46
C GLY A 210 -4.27 -12.35 -7.40
N GLN A 211 -3.32 -12.75 -6.56
CA GLN A 211 -2.69 -11.80 -5.65
C GLN A 211 -1.74 -10.88 -6.44
N GLY A 212 -1.92 -9.57 -6.31
CA GLY A 212 -1.16 -8.58 -7.08
C GLY A 212 0.14 -8.12 -6.42
N ALA A 213 0.50 -8.65 -5.24
CA ALA A 213 1.66 -8.22 -4.48
C ALA A 213 2.28 -9.37 -3.66
N ALA A 214 3.59 -9.31 -3.47
CA ALA A 214 4.32 -10.19 -2.57
C ALA A 214 4.09 -9.76 -1.11
N PHE A 215 4.00 -10.74 -0.22
CA PHE A 215 3.99 -10.51 1.23
C PHE A 215 5.35 -10.89 1.80
N VAL A 216 5.99 -9.93 2.45
CA VAL A 216 7.33 -10.09 3.00
C VAL A 216 7.26 -9.93 4.51
N PHE A 217 7.90 -10.82 5.26
CA PHE A 217 7.97 -10.75 6.70
C PHE A 217 9.40 -10.49 7.13
N GLN A 218 9.59 -9.43 7.92
CA GLN A 218 10.89 -9.02 8.42
C GLN A 218 10.85 -8.99 9.95
N GLU A 219 11.80 -9.69 10.58
CA GLU A 219 11.92 -9.65 12.03
C GLU A 219 12.44 -8.28 12.49
N LYS A 220 11.73 -7.66 13.43
CA LYS A 220 12.14 -6.41 14.08
C LYS A 220 12.18 -6.64 15.58
N ALA A 221 13.34 -6.36 16.17
CA ALA A 221 13.58 -6.43 17.61
C ALA A 221 12.79 -5.36 18.39
#